data_AF-A0ABD5NAU4-F1
#
_entry.id   AF-A0ABD5NAU4-F1
#
_cell.length_a   1.000
_cell.length_b   1.000
_cell.length_c   1.000
_cell.angle_alpha   90.00
_cell.angle_beta   90.00
_cell.angle_gamma   90.00
#
_symmetry.space_group_name_H-M   'P 1'
#
loop_
_entity.id
_entity.type
_entity.pdbx_description
1 polymer ?
#
loop_
_entity_poly.entity_id
_entity_poly.type
_entity_poly.pdbx_seq_one_letter_code
_entity_poly.pdbx_strand_id
1 'polypeptide(L)'
;MTSKKRRRRKKDEMGVSIRQLVLSVVGLIVLTVTLGIVVVVLKGVVVIIEVYNSIVTSMGSYGWLVDYFIIFGFGGILILGMIIFIALVVFSRLHKDDDEEVYEEEYEEYDRVKRIPIPHKKKQAIHRTYKGCPICGKRTIMEIHHIDGNPSNNDDRNLIPLCPTCHSNTGIPKDQLKGKWKKPRY
;
A
#
# COMPACT_ATOMS: atom_id res chain seq x y z
N MET A 1 27.26 -7.73 17.03
CA MET A 1 26.00 -7.29 16.39
C MET A 1 26.20 -5.84 15.90
N THR A 2 26.16 -5.59 14.60
CA THR A 2 26.65 -4.31 14.00
C THR A 2 25.68 -3.14 14.21
N SER A 3 26.19 -1.91 14.35
CA SER A 3 25.40 -0.70 14.62
C SER A 3 24.28 -0.44 13.59
N LYS A 4 24.44 -0.94 12.35
CA LYS A 4 23.41 -0.91 11.29
C LYS A 4 22.16 -1.75 11.63
N LYS A 5 22.31 -2.92 12.28
CA LYS A 5 21.16 -3.77 12.67
C LYS A 5 20.31 -3.10 13.75
N ARG A 6 20.93 -2.35 14.67
CA ARG A 6 20.22 -1.63 15.75
C ARG A 6 19.38 -0.45 15.22
N ARG A 7 19.84 0.23 14.16
CA ARG A 7 19.10 1.33 13.51
C ARG A 7 17.86 0.84 12.74
N ARG A 8 17.90 -0.35 12.12
CA ARG A 8 16.74 -0.93 11.43
C ARG A 8 15.63 -1.28 12.42
N ARG A 9 15.95 -2.01 13.48
CA ARG A 9 14.98 -2.37 14.55
C ARG A 9 14.23 -1.15 15.12
N LYS A 10 14.95 -0.05 15.39
CA LYS A 10 14.34 1.18 15.92
C LYS A 10 13.42 1.89 14.91
N LYS A 11 13.67 1.72 13.61
CA LYS A 11 12.81 2.28 12.55
C LYS A 11 11.52 1.47 12.42
N ASP A 12 11.62 0.15 12.56
CA ASP A 12 10.48 -0.77 12.51
C ASP A 12 9.57 -0.59 13.75
N GLU A 13 10.16 -0.43 14.94
CA GLU A 13 9.43 -0.13 16.19
C GLU A 13 8.67 1.21 16.12
N MET A 14 9.27 2.26 15.53
CA MET A 14 8.57 3.54 15.30
C MET A 14 7.43 3.41 14.28
N GLY A 15 7.60 2.60 13.24
CA GLY A 15 6.58 2.38 12.22
C GLY A 15 5.31 1.73 12.78
N VAL A 16 5.46 0.75 13.67
CA VAL A 16 4.32 0.08 14.33
C VAL A 16 3.55 1.05 15.23
N SER A 17 4.24 1.91 15.97
CA SER A 17 3.60 2.90 16.85
C SER A 17 2.78 3.93 16.08
N ILE A 18 3.27 4.41 14.93
CA ILE A 18 2.54 5.39 14.10
C ILE A 18 1.28 4.74 13.50
N ARG A 19 1.37 3.51 13.00
CA ARG A 19 0.19 2.81 12.44
C ARG A 19 -0.92 2.64 13.49
N GLN A 20 -0.57 2.25 14.72
CA GLN A 20 -1.52 2.12 15.82
C GLN A 20 -2.16 3.46 16.21
N LEU A 21 -1.38 4.55 16.23
CA LEU A 21 -1.90 5.89 16.47
C LEU A 21 -2.88 6.33 15.36
N VAL A 22 -2.55 6.09 14.10
CA VAL A 22 -3.42 6.44 12.97
C VAL A 22 -4.73 5.66 13.05
N LEU A 23 -4.67 4.35 13.32
CA LEU A 23 -5.87 3.53 13.44
C LEU A 23 -6.77 3.96 14.61
N SER A 24 -6.20 4.34 15.75
CA SER A 24 -7.00 4.80 16.90
C SER A 24 -7.67 6.16 16.64
N VAL A 25 -6.97 7.09 16.00
CA VAL A 25 -7.53 8.40 15.61
C VAL A 25 -8.64 8.25 14.57
N VAL A 26 -8.42 7.44 13.53
CA VAL A 26 -9.43 7.17 12.51
C VAL A 26 -10.66 6.50 13.13
N GLY A 27 -10.46 5.52 14.03
CA GLY A 27 -11.54 4.87 14.76
C GLY A 27 -12.38 5.86 15.58
N LEU A 28 -11.74 6.81 16.27
CA LEU A 28 -12.43 7.84 17.03
C LEU A 28 -13.28 8.77 16.14
N ILE A 29 -12.74 9.19 14.98
CA ILE A 29 -13.47 10.03 14.02
C ILE A 29 -14.68 9.30 13.46
N VAL A 30 -14.52 8.02 13.08
CA VAL A 30 -15.63 7.21 12.56
C VAL A 30 -16.73 7.07 13.64
N LEU A 31 -16.34 6.83 14.89
CA LEU A 31 -17.29 6.72 16.01
C LEU A 31 -18.07 8.03 16.23
N THR A 32 -17.40 9.18 16.25
CA THR A 32 -18.07 10.47 16.49
C THR A 32 -19.01 10.86 15.36
N VAL A 33 -18.61 10.65 14.10
CA VAL A 33 -19.46 10.87 12.93
C VAL A 33 -20.69 9.97 12.98
N THR A 34 -20.50 8.68 13.30
CA THR A 34 -21.60 7.72 13.40
C THR A 34 -22.59 8.11 14.49
N LEU A 35 -22.12 8.49 15.68
CA LEU A 35 -22.98 8.99 16.75
C LEU A 35 -23.74 10.26 16.35
N GLY A 36 -23.08 11.19 15.65
CA GLY A 36 -23.72 12.40 15.12
C GLY A 36 -24.88 12.08 14.16
N ILE A 37 -24.67 11.15 13.23
CA ILE A 37 -25.71 10.69 12.30
C ILE A 37 -26.88 10.07 13.08
N VAL A 38 -26.61 9.21 14.06
CA VAL A 38 -27.65 8.59 14.89
C VAL A 38 -28.49 9.64 15.61
N VAL A 39 -27.87 10.66 16.21
CA VAL A 39 -28.61 11.75 16.89
C VAL A 39 -29.50 12.53 15.93
N VAL A 40 -29.01 12.83 14.72
CA VAL A 40 -29.81 13.53 13.69
C VAL A 40 -31.01 12.68 13.26
N VAL A 41 -30.79 11.38 13.03
CA VAL A 41 -31.85 10.43 12.66
C VAL A 41 -32.90 10.34 13.78
N LEU A 42 -32.48 10.19 15.04
CA LEU A 42 -33.39 10.12 16.18
C LEU A 42 -34.24 11.39 16.31
N LYS A 43 -33.66 12.57 16.13
CA LYS A 43 -34.41 13.84 16.11
C LYS A 43 -35.43 13.88 14.98
N GLY A 44 -35.03 13.43 13.78
CA GLY A 44 -35.95 13.30 12.64
C GLY A 44 -37.12 12.37 12.94
N VAL A 45 -36.87 11.22 13.56
CA VAL A 45 -37.91 10.26 13.97
C VAL A 45 -38.88 10.87 14.97
N VAL A 46 -38.39 11.62 15.97
CA VAL A 46 -39.27 12.29 16.96
C VAL A 46 -40.21 13.28 16.27
N VAL A 47 -39.69 14.12 15.37
CA VAL A 47 -40.51 15.08 14.61
C VAL A 47 -41.55 14.35 13.75
N ILE A 48 -41.16 13.25 13.09
CA ILE A 48 -42.09 12.44 12.29
C ILE A 48 -43.20 11.87 13.18
N ILE A 49 -42.89 11.37 14.37
CA ILE A 49 -43.88 10.85 15.33
C ILE A 49 -44.85 11.94 15.78
N GLU A 50 -44.36 13.15 16.08
CA GLU A 50 -45.21 14.27 16.47
C GLU A 50 -46.18 14.68 15.35
N VAL A 51 -45.67 14.81 14.12
CA VAL A 51 -46.48 15.11 12.93
C VAL A 51 -47.51 14.00 12.71
N TYR A 52 -47.10 12.74 12.81
CA TYR A 52 -48.00 11.59 12.66
C TYR A 52 -49.10 11.59 13.73
N ASN A 53 -48.78 11.81 15.00
CA ASN A 53 -49.77 11.89 16.08
C ASN A 53 -50.78 13.03 15.83
N SER A 54 -50.32 14.16 15.28
CA SER A 54 -51.19 15.28 14.92
C SER A 54 -52.15 14.92 13.78
N ILE A 55 -51.66 14.25 12.73
CA ILE A 55 -52.45 13.78 11.59
C ILE A 55 -53.48 12.75 12.05
N VAL A 56 -53.07 11.72 12.81
CA VAL A 56 -53.97 10.66 13.29
C VAL A 56 -55.11 11.24 14.13
N THR A 57 -54.79 12.18 15.02
CA THR A 57 -55.81 12.86 15.83
C THR A 57 -56.83 13.62 14.98
N SER A 58 -56.42 14.14 13.81
CA SER A 58 -57.30 14.87 12.89
C SER A 58 -58.17 13.98 11.99
N MET A 59 -57.78 12.74 11.70
CA MET A 59 -58.42 11.89 10.68
C MET A 59 -59.52 10.95 11.23
N GLY A 60 -59.75 10.94 12.54
CA GLY A 60 -60.85 10.20 13.17
C GLY A 60 -60.82 8.69 12.85
N SER A 61 -61.88 8.17 12.23
CA SER A 61 -62.07 6.73 11.96
C SER A 61 -61.14 6.13 10.89
N TYR A 62 -60.36 6.94 10.17
CA TYR A 62 -59.46 6.46 9.10
C TYR A 62 -58.01 6.19 9.55
N GLY A 63 -57.68 6.34 10.84
CA GLY A 63 -56.31 6.16 11.36
C GLY A 63 -55.69 4.80 11.00
N TRP A 64 -56.50 3.73 11.00
CA TRP A 64 -56.04 2.36 10.71
C TRP A 64 -55.48 2.17 9.28
N LEU A 65 -55.91 2.97 8.30
CA LEU A 65 -55.35 2.92 6.94
C LEU A 65 -53.97 3.58 6.88
N VAL A 66 -53.79 4.69 7.61
CA VAL A 66 -52.52 5.41 7.69
C VAL A 66 -51.46 4.51 8.36
N ASP A 67 -51.85 3.79 9.42
CA ASP A 67 -50.96 2.85 10.12
C ASP A 67 -50.46 1.74 9.21
N TYR A 68 -51.35 1.21 8.36
CA TYR A 68 -51.01 0.16 7.40
C TYR A 68 -50.00 0.68 6.35
N PHE A 69 -50.23 1.85 5.77
CA PHE A 69 -49.28 2.44 4.80
C PHE A 69 -47.91 2.73 5.42
N ILE A 70 -47.85 3.13 6.69
CA ILE A 70 -46.59 3.42 7.37
C ILE A 70 -45.84 2.14 7.70
N ILE A 71 -46.51 1.15 8.30
CA ILE A 71 -45.87 -0.11 8.71
C ILE A 71 -45.35 -0.87 7.48
N PHE A 72 -46.17 -1.00 6.43
CA PHE A 72 -45.78 -1.75 5.24
C PHE A 72 -44.89 -0.95 4.29
N GLY A 73 -45.06 0.37 4.22
CA GLY A 73 -44.22 1.25 3.40
C GLY A 73 -42.82 1.44 3.97
N PHE A 74 -42.71 2.05 5.15
CA PHE A 74 -41.41 2.33 5.76
C PHE A 74 -40.71 1.05 6.24
N GLY A 75 -41.48 0.07 6.76
CA GLY A 75 -40.93 -1.23 7.14
C GLY A 75 -40.30 -1.96 5.95
N GLY A 76 -40.95 -1.93 4.79
CA GLY A 76 -40.42 -2.53 3.56
C GLY A 76 -39.12 -1.88 3.09
N ILE A 77 -39.04 -0.54 3.13
CA ILE A 77 -37.84 0.21 2.71
C ILE A 77 -36.65 -0.09 3.65
N LEU A 78 -36.88 -0.15 4.96
CA LEU A 78 -35.82 -0.46 5.93
C LEU A 78 -35.28 -1.89 5.76
N ILE A 79 -36.17 -2.86 5.56
CA ILE A 79 -35.77 -4.26 5.30
C ILE A 79 -34.97 -4.36 4.01
N LEU A 80 -35.43 -3.72 2.92
CA LEU A 80 -34.73 -3.70 1.65
C LEU A 80 -33.34 -3.06 1.77
N GLY A 81 -33.26 -1.91 2.47
CA GLY A 81 -31.99 -1.24 2.74
C GLY A 81 -31.00 -2.10 3.53
N MET A 82 -31.49 -2.84 4.53
CA MET A 82 -30.66 -3.77 5.32
C MET A 82 -30.12 -4.93 4.46
N ILE A 83 -30.95 -5.49 3.57
CA ILE A 83 -30.53 -6.55 2.64
C ILE A 83 -29.44 -6.05 1.69
N ILE A 84 -29.62 -4.86 1.10
CA ILE A 84 -28.62 -4.24 0.20
C ILE A 84 -27.31 -3.99 0.95
N PHE A 85 -27.37 -3.46 2.18
CA PHE A 85 -26.19 -3.22 2.99
C PHE A 85 -25.42 -4.51 3.29
N ILE A 86 -26.11 -5.58 3.70
CA ILE A 86 -25.49 -6.89 3.93
C ILE A 86 -24.85 -7.40 2.64
N ALA A 87 -25.52 -7.29 1.49
CA ALA A 87 -24.97 -7.69 0.21
C ALA A 87 -23.68 -6.91 -0.14
N LEU A 88 -23.65 -5.60 0.09
CA LEU A 88 -22.45 -4.77 -0.13
C LEU A 88 -21.30 -5.16 0.80
N VAL A 89 -21.57 -5.44 2.08
CA VAL A 89 -20.55 -5.89 3.04
C VAL A 89 -19.99 -7.24 2.64
N VAL A 90 -20.84 -8.19 2.23
CA VAL A 90 -20.40 -9.51 1.74
C VAL A 90 -19.57 -9.36 0.47
N PHE A 91 -20.06 -8.59 -0.52
CA PHE A 91 -19.34 -8.32 -1.76
C PHE A 91 -17.97 -7.67 -1.54
N SER A 92 -17.88 -6.70 -0.61
CA SER A 92 -16.62 -6.03 -0.27
C SER A 92 -15.60 -6.97 0.38
N ARG A 93 -16.05 -8.04 1.04
CA ARG A 93 -15.14 -9.06 1.60
C ARG A 93 -14.67 -10.06 0.55
N LEU A 94 -15.48 -10.36 -0.46
CA LEU A 94 -15.12 -11.32 -1.50
C LEU A 94 -14.03 -10.81 -2.46
N HIS A 95 -13.85 -9.50 -2.58
CA HIS A 95 -12.88 -8.91 -3.50
C HIS A 95 -11.54 -8.52 -2.85
N LYS A 96 -11.26 -8.95 -1.62
CA LYS A 96 -10.09 -8.46 -0.89
C LYS A 96 -8.81 -9.30 -1.09
N ASP A 97 -8.89 -10.44 -1.75
CA ASP A 97 -7.84 -11.45 -1.65
C ASP A 97 -6.98 -11.60 -2.94
N ASP A 98 -7.35 -10.96 -4.05
CA ASP A 98 -6.71 -11.25 -5.36
C ASP A 98 -5.40 -10.48 -5.61
N ASP A 99 -5.18 -9.36 -4.89
CA ASP A 99 -4.04 -8.46 -5.16
C ASP A 99 -2.82 -8.69 -4.25
N GLU A 100 -2.91 -9.49 -3.17
CA GLU A 100 -1.80 -9.70 -2.23
C GLU A 100 -0.98 -10.96 -2.58
N GLU A 101 -1.64 -12.02 -3.07
CA GLU A 101 -1.01 -13.31 -3.39
C GLU A 101 -0.05 -13.23 -4.59
N VAL A 102 -0.41 -12.46 -5.62
CA VAL A 102 0.42 -12.28 -6.84
C VAL A 102 1.74 -11.56 -6.54
N TYR A 103 1.74 -10.64 -5.58
CA TYR A 103 2.96 -9.88 -5.25
C TYR A 103 3.96 -10.67 -4.40
N GLU A 104 3.50 -11.60 -3.55
CA GLU A 104 4.41 -12.43 -2.75
C GLU A 104 5.15 -13.47 -3.60
N GLU A 105 4.46 -14.08 -4.57
CA GLU A 105 5.05 -15.12 -5.43
C GLU A 105 6.17 -14.57 -6.34
N GLU A 106 5.96 -13.39 -6.93
CA GLU A 106 6.98 -12.70 -7.75
C GLU A 106 8.22 -12.31 -6.90
N TYR A 107 8.01 -11.93 -5.64
CA TYR A 107 9.09 -11.50 -4.75
C TYR A 107 9.94 -12.67 -4.25
N GLU A 108 9.32 -13.81 -3.96
CA GLU A 108 10.06 -15.02 -3.60
C GLU A 108 10.93 -15.54 -4.74
N GLU A 109 10.48 -15.45 -6.00
CA GLU A 109 11.29 -15.87 -7.14
C GLU A 109 12.54 -15.00 -7.32
N TYR A 110 12.41 -13.69 -7.12
CA TYR A 110 13.54 -12.77 -7.21
C TYR A 110 14.64 -13.04 -6.16
N ASP A 111 14.25 -13.37 -4.91
CA ASP A 111 15.22 -13.62 -3.83
C ASP A 111 15.91 -15.00 -3.95
N ARG A 112 15.38 -15.91 -4.78
CA ARG A 112 15.99 -17.24 -5.05
C ARG A 112 17.17 -17.21 -6.01
N VAL A 113 17.53 -16.07 -6.61
CA VAL A 113 18.70 -15.99 -7.50
C VAL A 113 20.01 -16.08 -6.69
N LYS A 114 20.54 -17.31 -6.58
CA LYS A 114 21.76 -17.62 -5.83
C LYS A 114 22.98 -16.85 -6.36
N ARG A 115 23.44 -15.84 -5.62
CA ARG A 115 24.65 -15.06 -5.96
C ARG A 115 25.87 -15.96 -6.19
N ILE A 116 26.45 -15.86 -7.39
CA ILE A 116 27.72 -16.53 -7.74
C ILE A 116 28.87 -15.56 -7.46
N PRO A 117 29.85 -15.91 -6.60
CA PRO A 117 30.94 -15.00 -6.26
C PRO A 117 31.79 -14.66 -7.50
N ILE A 118 32.01 -13.37 -7.74
CA ILE A 118 32.90 -12.91 -8.82
C ILE A 118 34.33 -13.35 -8.50
N PRO A 119 35.03 -14.08 -9.39
CA PRO A 119 36.41 -14.50 -9.19
C PRO A 119 37.35 -13.33 -8.90
N HIS A 120 38.28 -13.51 -7.96
CA HIS A 120 39.19 -12.43 -7.52
C HIS A 120 40.02 -11.83 -8.66
N LYS A 121 40.54 -12.66 -9.59
CA LYS A 121 41.27 -12.21 -10.78
C LYS A 121 40.45 -11.25 -11.64
N LYS A 122 39.16 -11.54 -11.82
CA LYS A 122 38.22 -10.70 -12.59
C LYS A 122 37.98 -9.36 -11.89
N LYS A 123 37.78 -9.36 -10.57
CA LYS A 123 37.66 -8.12 -9.78
C LYS A 123 38.89 -7.21 -9.97
N GLN A 124 40.09 -7.78 -9.90
CA GLN A 124 41.32 -7.03 -10.12
C GLN A 124 41.44 -6.49 -11.54
N ALA A 125 41.09 -7.29 -12.55
CA ALA A 125 41.11 -6.85 -13.95
C ALA A 125 40.20 -5.62 -14.15
N ILE A 126 38.97 -5.68 -13.64
CA ILE A 126 38.02 -4.55 -13.71
C ILE A 126 38.60 -3.32 -13.01
N HIS A 127 39.15 -3.46 -11.80
CA HIS A 127 39.73 -2.32 -11.08
C HIS A 127 40.97 -1.72 -11.75
N ARG A 128 41.72 -2.51 -12.55
CA ARG A 128 42.85 -2.00 -13.35
C ARG A 128 42.40 -1.26 -14.60
N THR A 129 41.33 -1.72 -15.23
CA THR A 129 40.76 -1.10 -16.43
C THR A 129 40.16 0.28 -16.13
N TYR A 130 39.51 0.44 -14.98
CA TYR A 130 38.82 1.68 -14.62
C TYR A 130 39.59 2.48 -13.57
N LYS A 131 40.03 3.70 -13.93
CA LYS A 131 40.75 4.61 -13.02
C LYS A 131 39.84 5.41 -12.06
N GLY A 132 38.52 5.25 -12.16
CA GLY A 132 37.51 5.95 -11.36
C GLY A 132 36.10 5.54 -11.76
N CYS A 133 35.08 6.08 -11.09
CA CYS A 133 33.68 5.79 -11.38
C CYS A 133 33.29 6.23 -12.80
N PRO A 134 32.77 5.34 -13.67
CA PRO A 134 32.34 5.70 -15.01
C PRO A 134 31.18 6.71 -15.04
N ILE A 135 30.41 6.81 -13.95
CA ILE A 135 29.26 7.72 -13.87
C ILE A 135 29.68 9.13 -13.44
N CYS A 136 30.48 9.26 -12.39
CA CYS A 136 30.79 10.56 -11.78
C CYS A 136 32.29 10.93 -11.78
N GLY A 137 33.16 10.07 -12.29
CA GLY A 137 34.61 10.28 -12.38
C GLY A 137 35.38 10.19 -11.06
N LYS A 138 34.70 10.09 -9.91
CA LYS A 138 35.37 10.05 -8.59
C LYS A 138 36.27 8.82 -8.45
N ARG A 139 37.47 9.03 -7.90
CA ARG A 139 38.47 7.99 -7.59
C ARG A 139 38.36 7.59 -6.11
N THR A 140 37.33 6.85 -5.77
CA THR A 140 37.11 6.31 -4.41
C THR A 140 37.27 4.80 -4.42
N ILE A 141 37.03 4.16 -3.26
CA ILE A 141 36.82 2.71 -3.20
C ILE A 141 35.68 2.37 -4.17
N MET A 142 35.95 1.45 -5.10
CA MET A 142 35.01 1.03 -6.14
C MET A 142 34.35 -0.28 -5.73
N GLU A 143 33.03 -0.36 -5.91
CA GLU A 143 32.22 -1.56 -5.73
C GLU A 143 31.75 -2.06 -7.09
N ILE A 144 31.74 -3.37 -7.32
CA ILE A 144 31.31 -3.93 -8.60
C ILE A 144 29.79 -4.10 -8.58
N HIS A 145 29.13 -3.52 -9.58
CA HIS A 145 27.70 -3.57 -9.80
C HIS A 145 27.35 -4.43 -11.02
N HIS A 146 26.29 -5.23 -10.90
CA HIS A 146 25.71 -6.00 -12.01
C HIS A 146 24.68 -5.14 -12.73
N ILE A 147 24.93 -4.80 -14.00
CA ILE A 147 24.10 -3.87 -14.79
C ILE A 147 22.67 -4.42 -14.99
N ASP A 148 22.53 -5.73 -15.13
CA ASP A 148 21.24 -6.41 -15.29
C ASP A 148 20.48 -6.67 -13.98
N GLY A 149 21.09 -6.36 -12.83
CA GLY A 149 20.57 -6.65 -11.49
C GLY A 149 20.70 -8.12 -11.06
N ASN A 150 21.20 -9.01 -11.92
CA ASN A 150 21.34 -10.44 -11.64
C ASN A 150 22.72 -10.74 -11.02
N PRO A 151 22.80 -11.06 -9.72
CA PRO A 151 24.07 -11.31 -9.04
C PRO A 151 24.78 -12.62 -9.47
N SER A 152 24.14 -13.43 -10.32
CA SER A 152 24.70 -14.66 -10.88
C SER A 152 25.39 -14.45 -12.24
N ASN A 153 25.12 -13.33 -12.93
CA ASN A 153 25.66 -13.07 -14.26
C ASN A 153 27.00 -12.32 -14.20
N ASN A 154 28.11 -13.07 -14.18
CA ASN A 154 29.46 -12.51 -14.09
C ASN A 154 30.14 -12.26 -15.46
N ASP A 155 29.38 -12.05 -16.54
CA ASP A 155 29.91 -11.59 -17.84
C ASP A 155 30.61 -10.24 -17.67
N ASP A 156 31.78 -10.05 -18.29
CA ASP A 156 32.59 -8.83 -18.13
C ASP A 156 31.83 -7.57 -18.60
N ARG A 157 30.89 -7.72 -19.53
CA ARG A 157 30.03 -6.64 -20.03
C ARG A 157 28.90 -6.31 -19.06
N ASN A 158 28.60 -7.19 -18.11
CA ASN A 158 27.57 -6.98 -17.09
C ASN A 158 28.14 -6.37 -15.79
N LEU A 159 29.46 -6.29 -15.64
CA LEU A 159 30.10 -5.79 -14.43
C LEU A 159 30.65 -4.38 -14.65
N ILE A 160 30.19 -3.44 -13.82
CA ILE A 160 30.70 -2.06 -13.81
C ILE A 160 31.20 -1.69 -12.41
N PRO A 161 32.42 -1.13 -12.27
CA PRO A 161 32.85 -0.59 -10.99
C PRO A 161 32.18 0.78 -10.77
N LEU A 162 31.50 0.97 -9.64
CA LEU A 162 30.86 2.22 -9.23
C LEU A 162 31.38 2.70 -7.87
N CYS A 163 31.36 4.00 -7.62
CA CYS A 163 31.60 4.52 -6.27
C CYS A 163 30.38 4.26 -5.36
N PRO A 164 30.52 4.26 -4.01
CA PRO A 164 29.43 3.89 -3.11
C PRO A 164 28.17 4.74 -3.29
N THR A 165 28.34 6.03 -3.61
CA THR A 165 27.23 6.95 -3.88
C THR A 165 26.48 6.62 -5.17
N CYS A 166 27.21 6.30 -6.25
CA CYS A 166 26.57 5.89 -7.49
C CYS A 166 25.95 4.50 -7.35
N HIS A 167 26.63 3.60 -6.65
CA HIS A 167 26.17 2.24 -6.41
C HIS A 167 24.89 2.18 -5.57
N SER A 168 24.73 3.09 -4.59
CA SER A 168 23.48 3.22 -3.83
C SER A 168 22.35 3.86 -4.63
N ASN A 169 22.69 4.73 -5.58
CA ASN A 169 21.70 5.44 -6.41
C ASN A 169 21.23 4.63 -7.60
N THR A 170 21.93 3.56 -8.00
CA THR A 170 21.55 2.66 -9.10
C THR A 170 20.38 1.73 -8.80
N GLY A 171 19.43 2.13 -7.94
CA GLY A 171 18.06 1.56 -7.94
C GLY A 171 17.26 1.97 -9.19
N ILE A 172 17.95 2.12 -10.32
CA ILE A 172 17.45 2.70 -11.55
C ILE A 172 16.93 1.56 -12.43
N PRO A 173 15.64 1.55 -12.81
CA PRO A 173 15.10 0.57 -13.73
C PRO A 173 15.85 0.57 -15.08
N LYS A 174 15.90 -0.61 -15.71
CA LYS A 174 16.74 -0.94 -16.88
C LYS A 174 16.55 -0.01 -18.08
N ASP A 175 15.44 0.71 -18.14
CA ASP A 175 15.02 1.66 -19.17
C ASP A 175 15.82 2.98 -19.14
N GLN A 176 16.22 3.47 -17.97
CA GLN A 176 16.94 4.75 -17.85
C GLN A 176 18.46 4.67 -18.13
N LEU A 177 19.03 3.48 -18.28
CA LEU A 177 20.42 3.28 -18.70
C LEU A 177 20.59 3.25 -20.23
N LYS A 178 19.50 3.10 -21.00
CA LYS A 178 19.51 3.21 -22.46
C LYS A 178 19.70 4.68 -22.87
N GLY A 179 20.90 5.03 -23.33
CA GLY A 179 21.18 6.31 -24.00
C GLY A 179 22.21 7.22 -23.32
N LYS A 180 22.62 6.96 -22.07
CA LYS A 180 23.69 7.73 -21.39
C LYS A 180 25.07 7.09 -21.47
N TRP A 181 25.18 5.89 -22.02
CA TRP A 181 26.45 5.19 -22.15
C TRP A 181 27.18 5.57 -23.45
N LYS A 182 28.31 6.27 -23.31
CA LYS A 182 29.34 6.30 -24.35
C LYS A 182 30.30 5.15 -24.09
N LYS A 183 30.31 4.13 -24.97
CA LYS A 183 31.34 3.08 -24.94
C LYS A 183 32.72 3.75 -24.98
N PRO A 184 33.68 3.39 -24.11
CA PRO A 184 35.07 3.76 -24.34
C PRO A 184 35.50 3.12 -25.67
N ARG A 185 35.98 3.95 -26.60
CA ARG A 185 36.66 3.46 -27.81
C ARG A 185 38.04 3.02 -27.38
N TYR A 186 38.28 1.71 -27.48
CA TYR A 186 39.58 1.07 -27.36
C TYR A 186 40.43 1.37 -28.59
#